data_AF-A0AAP6HIW8-F1
#
_entry.id   AF-A0AAP6HIW8-F1
#
_cell.length_a   1.000
_cell.length_b   1.000
_cell.length_c   1.000
_cell.angle_alpha   90.00
_cell.angle_beta   90.00
_cell.angle_gamma   90.00
#
_symmetry.space_group_name_H-M   'P 1'
#
loop_
_entity.id
_entity.type
_entity.pdbx_description
1 polymer ?
#
loop_
_entity_poly.entity_id
_entity_poly.type
_entity_poly.pdbx_seq_one_letter_code
_entity_poly.pdbx_strand_id
1 'polypeptide(L)'
;MGTKITYKSLGHDPNEDYRWVTKSLKKEGKVANSEKELKKFLKDPKNHIIQIGKKDLYAVNKLKLKNKMFLLPEGNPVTYYYSIAYDILNQIEEAKMLLLDSLEKNQSKYKWHPAVAFSFVFKVGANAIIFSFLALEAFMNQCLPDYAKIEFDGKLVDKNIIQKYSSFETKFKTIIPQVTKKDFLTEHPRKAEVIVKIKKLRDELTHLKEMRKDGFVAYEDIYNQILNVDLKKIVNTVKFYINYHSPKTIQNYRRNKKTTQQENQKKLKVISQTFGEDENGKYLKYYYEDI
;
A
#
# COMPACT_ATOMS: atom_id res chain seq x y z
N MET A 1 3.58 11.83 8.38
CA MET A 1 2.65 10.85 8.98
C MET A 1 3.16 9.46 8.59
N GLY A 2 2.58 8.37 9.08
CA GLY A 2 3.01 7.04 8.63
C GLY A 2 1.97 5.97 8.97
N THR A 3 2.13 4.80 8.37
CA THR A 3 1.31 3.62 8.66
C THR A 3 2.16 2.61 9.44
N LYS A 4 1.57 2.01 10.48
CA LYS A 4 2.19 0.90 11.20
C LYS A 4 2.24 -0.31 10.28
N ILE A 5 3.45 -0.83 10.07
CA ILE A 5 3.65 -2.09 9.38
C ILE A 5 3.17 -3.21 10.30
N THR A 6 2.23 -4.02 9.83
CA THR A 6 1.77 -5.18 10.59
C THR A 6 2.61 -6.38 10.23
N TYR A 7 3.04 -7.10 11.26
CA TYR A 7 3.69 -8.39 11.13
C TYR A 7 2.68 -9.45 11.53
N LYS A 8 2.61 -10.54 10.77
CA LYS A 8 1.74 -11.66 11.13
C LYS A 8 2.47 -12.48 12.21
N SER A 9 2.02 -12.38 13.45
CA SER A 9 2.46 -13.32 14.50
C SER A 9 1.99 -14.72 14.12
N LEU A 10 2.82 -15.73 14.37
CA LEU A 10 2.50 -17.15 14.20
C LEU A 10 1.65 -17.70 15.36
N GLY A 11 1.39 -16.92 16.41
CA GLY A 11 0.59 -17.36 17.56
C GLY A 11 0.54 -16.38 18.72
N HIS A 12 -0.42 -16.59 19.63
CA HIS A 12 -0.62 -15.86 20.88
C HIS A 12 -1.33 -16.76 21.90
N ASP A 13 -0.66 -17.80 22.41
CA ASP A 13 -0.90 -18.46 23.73
C ASP A 13 0.06 -19.67 23.83
N PRO A 14 0.93 -19.80 24.85
CA PRO A 14 1.89 -20.91 24.97
C PRO A 14 1.28 -22.33 24.89
N ASN A 15 -0.01 -22.52 25.18
CA ASN A 15 -0.69 -23.82 25.06
C ASN A 15 -1.41 -24.03 23.71
N GLU A 16 -1.78 -22.97 22.98
CA GLU A 16 -2.36 -23.07 21.63
C GLU A 16 -1.32 -22.92 20.51
N ASP A 17 -0.18 -22.28 20.78
CA ASP A 17 0.96 -22.09 19.87
C ASP A 17 1.49 -23.44 19.35
N TYR A 18 1.50 -24.45 20.24
CA TYR A 18 1.81 -25.82 19.87
C TYR A 18 0.86 -26.35 18.80
N ARG A 19 -0.44 -26.11 18.91
CA ARG A 19 -1.41 -26.65 17.95
C ARG A 19 -1.31 -25.94 16.60
N TRP A 20 -1.06 -24.62 16.57
CA TRP A 20 -1.09 -23.87 15.33
C TRP A 20 0.19 -24.00 14.50
N VAL A 21 1.37 -23.91 15.12
CA VAL A 21 2.65 -24.16 14.45
C VAL A 21 2.71 -25.60 13.96
N THR A 22 2.27 -26.56 14.78
CA THR A 22 2.17 -27.97 14.37
C THR A 22 1.12 -28.20 13.29
N LYS A 23 0.02 -27.41 13.24
CA LYS A 23 -0.99 -27.48 12.18
C LYS A 23 -0.49 -26.88 10.87
N SER A 24 0.29 -25.79 10.91
CA SER A 24 0.95 -25.21 9.75
C SER A 24 2.06 -26.11 9.22
N LEU A 25 2.89 -26.68 10.11
CA LEU A 25 3.91 -27.67 9.75
C LEU A 25 3.26 -28.98 9.24
N LYS A 26 2.19 -29.50 9.87
CA LYS A 26 1.38 -30.63 9.37
C LYS A 26 0.84 -30.38 7.96
N LYS A 27 0.44 -29.14 7.65
CA LYS A 27 -0.07 -28.74 6.33
C LYS A 27 1.03 -28.63 5.27
N GLU A 28 2.28 -28.42 5.66
CA GLU A 28 3.47 -28.51 4.79
C GLU A 28 4.06 -29.93 4.71
N GLY A 29 3.37 -30.94 5.25
CA GLY A 29 3.84 -32.34 5.27
C GLY A 29 4.91 -32.64 6.33
N LYS A 30 5.21 -31.69 7.21
CA LYS A 30 6.21 -31.76 8.27
C LYS A 30 5.52 -31.85 9.63
N VAL A 31 5.24 -33.04 10.14
CA VAL A 31 4.52 -33.16 11.44
C VAL A 31 5.49 -33.16 12.62
N ALA A 32 5.37 -32.20 13.55
CA ALA A 32 6.04 -32.25 14.84
C ALA A 32 5.10 -32.83 15.91
N ASN A 33 5.28 -34.08 16.30
CA ASN A 33 4.45 -34.76 17.30
C ASN A 33 4.99 -34.59 18.73
N SER A 34 6.14 -33.93 18.91
CA SER A 34 6.75 -33.71 20.24
C SER A 34 7.49 -32.37 20.32
N GLU A 35 7.72 -31.89 21.55
CA GLU A 35 8.56 -30.72 21.84
C GLU A 35 9.97 -30.84 21.27
N LYS A 36 10.52 -32.06 21.26
CA LYS A 36 11.85 -32.38 20.74
C LYS A 36 11.90 -32.24 19.22
N GLU A 37 10.84 -32.62 18.51
CA GLU A 37 10.71 -32.43 17.06
C GLU A 37 10.47 -30.98 16.67
N LEU A 38 9.68 -30.23 17.46
CA LEU A 38 9.53 -28.79 17.26
C LEU A 38 10.87 -28.06 17.42
N LYS A 39 11.65 -28.37 18.47
CA LYS A 39 13.02 -27.88 18.63
C LYS A 39 13.92 -28.26 17.46
N LYS A 40 13.65 -29.38 16.76
CA LYS A 40 14.36 -29.79 15.54
C LYS A 40 13.90 -28.99 14.30
N PHE A 41 12.62 -28.67 14.17
CA PHE A 41 12.08 -27.81 13.11
C PHE A 41 12.46 -26.34 13.25
N LEU A 42 12.56 -25.82 14.48
CA LEU A 42 13.07 -24.48 14.77
C LEU A 42 14.59 -24.39 14.53
N LYS A 43 15.27 -25.54 14.51
CA LYS A 43 16.67 -25.68 14.08
C LYS A 43 16.80 -25.95 12.58
N ASP A 44 15.70 -26.12 11.83
CA ASP A 44 15.73 -26.26 10.37
C ASP A 44 16.32 -24.95 9.81
N PRO A 45 17.48 -24.98 9.14
CA PRO A 45 18.12 -23.78 8.62
C PRO A 45 17.26 -23.07 7.56
N LYS A 46 16.17 -23.68 7.08
CA LYS A 46 15.19 -23.06 6.18
C LYS A 46 14.06 -22.33 6.91
N ASN A 47 13.79 -22.67 8.18
CA ASN A 47 12.77 -22.01 8.98
C ASN A 47 13.41 -20.87 9.77
N HIS A 48 13.11 -19.64 9.39
CA HIS A 48 13.63 -18.47 10.05
C HIS A 48 12.52 -17.82 10.87
N ILE A 49 12.58 -18.02 12.18
CA ILE A 49 11.60 -17.45 13.13
C ILE A 49 12.38 -16.67 14.18
N ILE A 50 11.85 -15.51 14.59
CA ILE A 50 12.33 -14.82 15.79
C ILE A 50 11.23 -14.77 16.83
N GLN A 51 11.62 -14.89 18.09
CA GLN A 51 10.74 -14.60 19.22
C GLN A 51 11.00 -13.16 19.66
N ILE A 52 9.97 -12.33 19.65
CA ILE A 52 10.02 -10.98 20.23
C ILE A 52 9.23 -11.01 21.54
N GLY A 53 9.88 -10.67 22.63
CA GLY A 53 9.28 -10.74 23.97
C GLY A 53 9.04 -12.19 24.42
N LYS A 54 8.10 -12.38 25.35
CA LYS A 54 7.86 -13.71 25.94
C LYS A 54 6.95 -14.61 25.09
N LYS A 55 6.20 -14.06 24.13
CA LYS A 55 5.04 -14.76 23.56
C LYS A 55 4.88 -14.68 22.04
N ASP A 56 5.55 -13.76 21.36
CA ASP A 56 5.26 -13.54 19.94
C ASP A 56 6.35 -14.15 19.06
N LEU A 57 5.95 -15.09 18.20
CA LEU A 57 6.81 -15.70 17.19
C LEU A 57 6.51 -15.09 15.82
N TYR A 58 7.55 -14.65 15.12
CA TYR A 58 7.44 -14.04 13.81
C TYR A 58 8.28 -14.80 12.80
N ALA A 59 7.71 -15.06 11.63
CA ALA A 59 8.51 -15.42 10.47
C ALA A 59 9.45 -14.26 10.13
N VAL A 60 10.71 -14.57 9.82
CA VAL A 60 11.69 -13.58 9.40
C VAL A 60 12.29 -13.91 8.04
N ASN A 61 12.46 -12.88 7.25
CA ASN A 61 13.19 -12.95 6.01
C ASN A 61 14.69 -12.82 6.28
N LYS A 62 15.46 -13.74 5.69
CA LYS A 62 16.92 -13.62 5.62
C LYS A 62 17.28 -12.87 4.34
N LEU A 63 17.61 -11.59 4.50
CA LEU A 63 17.84 -10.67 3.40
C LEU A 63 19.33 -10.36 3.24
N LYS A 64 19.73 -9.99 2.02
CA LYS A 64 21.11 -9.61 1.69
C LYS A 64 21.11 -8.24 1.00
N LEU A 65 21.87 -7.29 1.52
CA LEU A 65 22.10 -5.98 0.90
C LEU A 65 23.59 -5.66 0.89
N LYS A 66 24.19 -5.43 -0.29
CA LYS A 66 25.62 -5.12 -0.45
C LYS A 66 26.53 -6.07 0.36
N ASN A 67 26.33 -7.38 0.20
CA ASN A 67 27.02 -8.45 0.93
C ASN A 67 26.80 -8.51 2.46
N LYS A 68 25.99 -7.63 3.05
CA LYS A 68 25.57 -7.73 4.45
C LYS A 68 24.27 -8.52 4.55
N MET A 69 24.29 -9.57 5.37
CA MET A 69 23.10 -10.35 5.71
C MET A 69 22.39 -9.70 6.89
N PHE A 70 21.06 -9.63 6.84
CA PHE A 70 20.24 -9.19 7.96
C PHE A 70 18.94 -9.98 8.03
N LEU A 71 18.33 -10.01 9.23
CA LEU A 71 17.05 -10.63 9.48
C LEU A 71 16.00 -9.53 9.66
N LEU A 72 14.84 -9.70 9.05
CA LEU A 72 13.72 -8.76 9.19
C LEU A 72 12.42 -9.54 9.33
N PRO A 73 11.56 -9.22 10.31
CA PRO A 73 10.21 -9.78 10.37
C PRO A 73 9.47 -9.59 9.05
N GLU A 74 8.74 -10.62 8.63
CA GLU A 74 7.95 -10.55 7.41
C GLU A 74 6.77 -9.58 7.60
N GLY A 75 6.93 -8.36 7.09
CA GLY A 75 5.88 -7.36 7.12
C GLY A 75 4.84 -7.62 6.03
N ASN A 76 3.58 -7.32 6.33
CA ASN A 76 2.47 -7.52 5.40
C ASN A 76 2.54 -6.52 4.21
N PRO A 77 2.69 -6.97 2.95
CA PRO A 77 2.75 -6.10 1.78
C PRO A 77 1.54 -5.17 1.59
N VAL A 78 0.36 -5.57 2.06
CA VAL A 78 -0.84 -4.72 2.05
C VAL A 78 -0.59 -3.41 2.80
N THR A 79 0.13 -3.49 3.92
CA THR A 79 0.46 -2.31 4.73
C THR A 79 1.50 -1.42 4.06
N TYR A 80 2.44 -1.97 3.29
CA TYR A 80 3.40 -1.20 2.49
C TYR A 80 2.71 -0.45 1.35
N TYR A 81 1.84 -1.13 0.58
CA TYR A 81 1.10 -0.48 -0.50
C TYR A 81 0.19 0.62 0.04
N TYR A 82 -0.53 0.33 1.13
CA TYR A 82 -1.37 1.33 1.77
C TYR A 82 -0.54 2.51 2.31
N SER A 83 0.63 2.25 2.93
CA SER A 83 1.45 3.33 3.51
C SER A 83 1.91 4.31 2.44
N ILE A 84 2.33 3.82 1.28
CA ILE A 84 2.71 4.66 0.14
C ILE A 84 1.54 5.55 -0.27
N ALA A 85 0.35 4.98 -0.47
CA ALA A 85 -0.83 5.76 -0.85
C ALA A 85 -1.21 6.80 0.22
N TYR A 86 -1.06 6.46 1.50
CA TYR A 86 -1.38 7.36 2.61
C TYR A 86 -0.38 8.51 2.76
N ASP A 87 0.92 8.25 2.59
CA ASP A 87 1.97 9.26 2.76
C ASP A 87 1.91 10.34 1.66
N ILE A 88 1.43 9.95 0.47
CA ILE A 88 1.19 10.82 -0.68
C ILE A 88 0.07 11.85 -0.42
N LEU A 89 -0.85 11.60 0.52
CA LEU A 89 -1.96 12.53 0.80
C LEU A 89 -1.51 13.92 1.27
N ASN A 90 -0.33 14.05 1.88
CA ASN A 90 0.19 15.38 2.25
C ASN A 90 0.85 16.08 1.06
N GLN A 91 1.34 15.31 0.08
CA GLN A 91 2.03 15.85 -1.09
C GLN A 91 1.05 16.37 -2.14
N ILE A 92 -0.19 15.87 -2.20
CA ILE A 92 -1.16 16.32 -3.20
C ILE A 92 -1.63 17.76 -2.97
N GLU A 93 -1.83 18.16 -1.71
CA GLU A 93 -2.19 19.53 -1.38
C GLU A 93 -1.06 20.50 -1.75
N GLU A 94 0.19 20.14 -1.44
CA GLU A 94 1.37 20.89 -1.86
C GLU A 94 1.46 20.98 -3.40
N ALA A 95 1.30 19.86 -4.11
CA ALA A 95 1.34 19.84 -5.56
C ALA A 95 0.25 20.71 -6.19
N LYS A 96 -0.98 20.70 -5.64
CA LYS A 96 -2.09 21.54 -6.11
C LYS A 96 -1.82 23.02 -5.85
N MET A 97 -1.28 23.38 -4.68
CA MET A 97 -0.88 24.76 -4.39
C MET A 97 0.20 25.24 -5.35
N LEU A 98 1.21 24.42 -5.64
CA LEU A 98 2.26 24.76 -6.61
C LEU A 98 1.71 24.96 -8.02
N LEU A 99 0.72 24.15 -8.42
CA LEU A 99 0.05 24.32 -9.70
C LEU A 99 -0.72 25.65 -9.74
N LEU A 100 -1.52 25.96 -8.72
CA LEU A 100 -2.25 27.22 -8.65
C LEU A 100 -1.30 28.44 -8.69
N ASP A 101 -0.25 28.41 -7.87
CA ASP A 101 0.80 29.45 -7.84
C ASP A 101 1.46 29.61 -9.23
N SER A 102 1.76 28.51 -9.93
CA SER A 102 2.36 28.56 -11.27
C SER A 102 1.45 29.19 -12.35
N LEU A 103 0.13 29.16 -12.14
CA LEU A 103 -0.84 29.76 -13.05
C LEU A 103 -0.97 31.28 -12.80
N GLU A 104 -0.63 31.75 -11.61
CA GLU A 104 -0.62 33.16 -11.21
C GLU A 104 0.69 33.84 -11.67
N LYS A 105 0.76 34.12 -12.98
CA LYS A 105 1.95 34.61 -13.73
C LYS A 105 2.73 35.78 -13.10
N ASN A 106 2.12 36.59 -12.23
CA ASN A 106 2.72 37.81 -11.68
C ASN A 106 2.98 37.77 -10.15
N GLN A 107 2.66 36.67 -9.46
CA GLN A 107 2.75 36.60 -7.98
C GLN A 107 3.47 35.35 -7.45
N SER A 108 3.82 34.41 -8.33
CA SER A 108 4.46 33.16 -7.95
C SER A 108 5.84 33.36 -7.31
N LYS A 109 5.97 32.95 -6.04
CA LYS A 109 7.27 32.92 -5.34
C LYS A 109 8.21 31.87 -5.92
N TYR A 110 7.65 30.81 -6.51
CA TYR A 110 8.41 29.62 -6.91
C TYR A 110 8.75 29.60 -8.41
N LYS A 111 8.08 30.41 -9.25
CA LYS A 111 8.27 30.51 -10.71
C LYS A 111 8.26 29.13 -11.42
N TRP A 112 7.46 28.19 -10.94
CA TRP A 112 7.34 26.89 -11.61
C TRP A 112 6.63 27.08 -12.95
N HIS A 113 7.12 26.40 -13.99
CA HIS A 113 6.37 26.31 -15.23
C HIS A 113 5.11 25.45 -14.99
N PRO A 114 3.91 25.85 -15.45
CA PRO A 114 2.67 25.12 -15.18
C PRO A 114 2.71 23.63 -15.55
N ALA A 115 3.38 23.28 -16.65
CA ALA A 115 3.55 21.88 -17.04
C ALA A 115 4.37 21.08 -16.00
N VAL A 116 5.38 21.68 -15.38
CA VAL A 116 6.21 21.03 -14.36
C VAL A 116 5.40 20.85 -13.07
N ALA A 117 4.66 21.88 -12.64
CA ALA A 117 3.78 21.79 -11.47
C ALA A 117 2.67 20.75 -11.69
N PHE A 118 2.05 20.72 -12.86
CA PHE A 118 1.06 19.72 -13.23
C PHE A 118 1.66 18.31 -13.24
N SER A 119 2.87 18.12 -13.76
CA SER A 119 3.53 16.80 -13.74
C SER A 119 3.71 16.27 -12.31
N PHE A 120 3.91 17.16 -11.32
CA PHE A 120 3.96 16.77 -9.92
C PHE A 120 2.58 16.33 -9.39
N VAL A 121 1.52 17.07 -9.70
CA VAL A 121 0.13 16.68 -9.38
C VAL A 121 -0.18 15.31 -9.97
N PHE A 122 0.15 15.10 -11.25
CA PHE A 122 -0.06 13.82 -11.93
C PHE A 122 0.70 12.68 -11.26
N LYS A 123 1.99 12.86 -11.00
CA LYS A 123 2.83 11.86 -10.32
C LYS A 123 2.27 11.44 -8.96
N VAL A 124 1.88 12.42 -8.14
CA VAL A 124 1.36 12.19 -6.79
C VAL A 124 -0.02 11.52 -6.87
N GLY A 125 -0.92 12.04 -7.71
CA GLY A 125 -2.27 11.49 -7.90
C GLY A 125 -2.27 10.05 -8.43
N ALA A 126 -1.50 9.79 -9.49
CA ALA A 126 -1.38 8.47 -10.08
C ALA A 126 -0.84 7.43 -9.08
N ASN A 127 0.22 7.78 -8.34
CA ASN A 127 0.79 6.88 -7.33
C ASN A 127 -0.22 6.57 -6.20
N ALA A 128 -0.97 7.57 -5.70
CA ALA A 128 -2.00 7.30 -4.68
C ALA A 128 -3.07 6.32 -5.19
N ILE A 129 -3.53 6.47 -6.43
CA ILE A 129 -4.54 5.60 -7.04
C ILE A 129 -3.98 4.18 -7.22
N ILE A 130 -2.80 4.05 -7.84
CA ILE A 130 -2.18 2.75 -8.13
C ILE A 130 -1.91 1.99 -6.83
N PHE A 131 -1.25 2.61 -5.85
CA PHE A 131 -0.92 1.94 -4.59
C PHE A 131 -2.14 1.65 -3.72
N SER A 132 -3.19 2.48 -3.81
CA SER A 132 -4.50 2.19 -3.21
C SER A 132 -5.11 0.92 -3.78
N PHE A 133 -5.08 0.78 -5.12
CA PHE A 133 -5.59 -0.42 -5.80
C PHE A 133 -4.75 -1.66 -5.48
N LEU A 134 -3.42 -1.55 -5.51
CA LEU A 134 -2.51 -2.66 -5.16
C LEU A 134 -2.74 -3.16 -3.73
N ALA A 135 -3.01 -2.25 -2.78
CA ALA A 135 -3.36 -2.62 -1.41
C ALA A 135 -4.66 -3.44 -1.35
N LEU A 136 -5.69 -3.06 -2.11
CA LEU A 136 -6.95 -3.80 -2.20
C LEU A 136 -6.75 -5.19 -2.81
N GLU A 137 -6.06 -5.26 -3.94
CA GLU A 137 -5.86 -6.52 -4.66
C GLU A 137 -5.00 -7.51 -3.86
N ALA A 138 -3.90 -7.03 -3.28
CA ALA A 138 -3.06 -7.82 -2.39
C ALA A 138 -3.86 -8.31 -1.17
N PHE A 139 -4.71 -7.46 -0.59
CA PHE A 139 -5.53 -7.82 0.55
C PHE A 139 -6.57 -8.90 0.22
N MET A 140 -7.27 -8.76 -0.91
CA MET A 140 -8.21 -9.79 -1.36
C MET A 140 -7.51 -11.11 -1.62
N ASN A 141 -6.34 -11.08 -2.25
CA ASN A 141 -5.52 -12.28 -2.46
C ASN A 141 -5.06 -12.92 -1.14
N GLN A 142 -4.82 -12.14 -0.09
CA GLN A 142 -4.51 -12.64 1.26
C GLN A 142 -5.72 -13.22 2.00
N CYS A 143 -6.94 -12.77 1.70
CA CYS A 143 -8.16 -13.32 2.29
C CYS A 143 -8.45 -14.74 1.80
N LEU A 144 -7.93 -15.13 0.62
CA LEU A 144 -8.12 -16.47 0.07
C LEU A 144 -7.39 -17.52 0.93
N PRO A 145 -8.05 -18.66 1.23
CA PRO A 145 -7.48 -19.72 2.04
C PRO A 145 -6.37 -20.45 1.29
N ASP A 146 -5.22 -20.67 1.93
CA ASP A 146 -4.06 -21.31 1.28
C ASP A 146 -4.26 -22.79 0.93
N TYR A 147 -5.13 -23.49 1.66
CA TYR A 147 -5.27 -24.96 1.57
C TYR A 147 -6.71 -25.45 1.41
N ALA A 148 -7.69 -24.54 1.31
CA ALA A 148 -9.09 -24.89 1.09
C ALA A 148 -9.46 -24.57 -0.36
N LYS A 149 -10.24 -25.46 -0.96
CA LYS A 149 -10.89 -25.15 -2.23
C LYS A 149 -12.12 -24.29 -1.98
N ILE A 150 -12.33 -23.32 -2.85
CA ILE A 150 -13.52 -22.48 -2.85
C ILE A 150 -14.41 -22.97 -3.98
N GLU A 151 -15.71 -23.10 -3.71
CA GLU A 151 -16.69 -23.31 -4.77
C GLU A 151 -16.88 -22.02 -5.55
N PHE A 152 -16.52 -22.05 -6.83
CA PHE A 152 -16.60 -20.92 -7.74
C PHE A 152 -17.07 -21.44 -9.11
N ASP A 153 -18.15 -20.87 -9.64
CA ASP A 153 -18.81 -21.31 -10.88
C ASP A 153 -19.09 -22.83 -10.93
N GLY A 154 -19.57 -23.40 -9.81
CA GLY A 154 -19.88 -24.82 -9.67
C GLY A 154 -18.65 -25.74 -9.62
N LYS A 155 -17.44 -25.19 -9.52
CA LYS A 155 -16.17 -25.95 -9.44
C LYS A 155 -15.42 -25.62 -8.16
N LEU A 156 -14.81 -26.65 -7.56
CA LEU A 156 -13.89 -26.47 -6.44
C LEU A 156 -12.51 -26.06 -6.96
N VAL A 157 -12.16 -24.79 -6.81
CA VAL A 157 -10.89 -24.21 -7.28
C VAL A 157 -9.98 -23.86 -6.11
N ASP A 158 -8.68 -23.95 -6.33
CA ASP A 158 -7.68 -23.52 -5.35
C ASP A 158 -7.41 -22.01 -5.41
N LYS A 159 -6.66 -21.52 -4.42
CA LYS A 159 -6.24 -20.12 -4.32
C LYS A 159 -5.47 -19.63 -5.55
N ASN A 160 -4.60 -20.45 -6.13
CA ASN A 160 -3.75 -20.04 -7.24
C ASN A 160 -4.58 -19.77 -8.50
N ILE A 161 -5.59 -20.62 -8.76
CA ILE A 161 -6.54 -20.44 -9.86
C ILE A 161 -7.28 -19.11 -9.70
N ILE A 162 -7.84 -18.85 -8.51
CA ILE A 162 -8.57 -17.59 -8.25
C ILE A 162 -7.65 -16.39 -8.40
N GLN A 163 -6.44 -16.46 -7.85
CA GLN A 163 -5.49 -15.35 -7.91
C GLN A 163 -5.13 -14.99 -9.34
N LYS A 164 -4.91 -15.99 -10.20
CA LYS A 164 -4.42 -15.82 -11.57
C LYS A 164 -5.52 -15.51 -12.59
N TYR A 165 -6.71 -16.09 -12.44
CA TYR A 165 -7.73 -16.06 -13.50
C TYR A 165 -9.03 -15.33 -13.11
N SER A 166 -9.28 -15.06 -11.83
CA SER A 166 -10.47 -14.28 -11.44
C SER A 166 -10.18 -12.78 -11.52
N SER A 167 -11.11 -12.03 -12.11
CA SER A 167 -11.04 -10.57 -12.16
C SER A 167 -11.15 -9.95 -10.75
N PHE A 168 -10.73 -8.69 -10.64
CA PHE A 168 -10.90 -7.92 -9.41
C PHE A 168 -12.39 -7.84 -9.02
N GLU A 169 -13.28 -7.57 -9.98
CA GLU A 169 -14.71 -7.44 -9.74
C GLU A 169 -15.31 -8.74 -9.22
N THR A 170 -14.94 -9.88 -9.82
CA THR A 170 -15.38 -11.20 -9.35
C THR A 170 -14.90 -11.47 -7.93
N LYS A 171 -13.64 -11.13 -7.61
CA LYS A 171 -13.11 -11.25 -6.24
C LYS A 171 -13.91 -10.38 -5.28
N PHE A 172 -14.07 -9.10 -5.61
CA PHE A 172 -14.72 -8.10 -4.77
C PHE A 172 -16.21 -8.37 -4.51
N LYS A 173 -16.97 -8.75 -5.56
CA LYS A 173 -18.43 -8.92 -5.48
C LYS A 173 -18.87 -10.30 -4.99
N THR A 174 -18.09 -11.33 -5.29
CA THR A 174 -18.55 -12.72 -5.12
C THR A 174 -17.64 -13.48 -4.15
N ILE A 175 -16.35 -13.58 -4.46
CA ILE A 175 -15.45 -14.50 -3.74
C ILE A 175 -15.17 -14.02 -2.32
N ILE A 176 -14.84 -12.74 -2.14
CA ILE A 176 -14.49 -12.21 -0.81
C ILE A 176 -15.70 -12.23 0.15
N PRO A 177 -16.92 -11.84 -0.26
CA PRO A 177 -18.10 -12.04 0.57
C PRO A 177 -18.34 -13.51 0.95
N GLN A 178 -18.15 -14.44 0.02
CA GLN A 178 -18.30 -15.88 0.29
C GLN A 178 -17.26 -16.41 1.29
N VAL A 179 -16.01 -15.97 1.16
CA VAL A 179 -14.89 -16.42 2.02
C VAL A 179 -14.95 -15.78 3.40
N THR A 180 -15.27 -14.50 3.48
CA THR A 180 -15.24 -13.73 4.75
C THR A 180 -16.59 -13.67 5.46
N LYS A 181 -17.68 -14.12 4.80
CA LYS A 181 -19.07 -14.03 5.27
C LYS A 181 -19.49 -12.60 5.63
N LYS A 182 -18.97 -11.62 4.88
CA LYS A 182 -19.19 -10.18 5.08
C LYS A 182 -19.51 -9.54 3.75
N ASP A 183 -20.67 -8.89 3.64
CA ASP A 183 -21.13 -8.30 2.39
C ASP A 183 -20.93 -6.78 2.39
N PHE A 184 -19.75 -6.37 1.96
CA PHE A 184 -19.39 -4.96 1.87
C PHE A 184 -20.25 -4.17 0.89
N LEU A 185 -20.76 -4.81 -0.18
CA LEU A 185 -21.53 -4.12 -1.21
C LEU A 185 -22.90 -3.71 -0.66
N THR A 186 -23.54 -4.61 0.06
CA THR A 186 -24.85 -4.37 0.67
C THR A 186 -24.74 -3.45 1.89
N GLU A 187 -23.74 -3.66 2.75
CA GLU A 187 -23.59 -2.88 3.98
C GLU A 187 -23.04 -1.46 3.74
N HIS A 188 -22.24 -1.27 2.68
CA HIS A 188 -21.53 -0.02 2.41
C HIS A 188 -21.51 0.38 0.91
N PRO A 189 -22.68 0.52 0.26
CA PRO A 189 -22.77 0.72 -1.20
C PRO A 189 -21.99 1.94 -1.70
N ARG A 190 -22.10 3.08 -1.00
CA ARG A 190 -21.36 4.31 -1.36
C ARG A 190 -19.84 4.14 -1.32
N LYS A 191 -19.31 3.28 -0.44
CA LYS A 191 -17.87 2.98 -0.38
C LYS A 191 -17.48 1.94 -1.44
N ALA A 192 -18.37 0.99 -1.73
CA ALA A 192 -18.18 0.05 -2.83
C ALA A 192 -18.06 0.76 -4.19
N GLU A 193 -18.88 1.78 -4.44
CA GLU A 193 -18.75 2.63 -5.64
C GLU A 193 -17.38 3.29 -5.76
N VAL A 194 -16.81 3.76 -4.64
CA VAL A 194 -15.45 4.34 -4.63
C VAL A 194 -14.42 3.28 -5.02
N ILE A 195 -14.54 2.04 -4.53
CA ILE A 195 -13.65 0.92 -4.91
C ILE A 195 -13.72 0.63 -6.41
N VAL A 196 -14.93 0.60 -6.98
CA VAL A 196 -15.11 0.43 -8.43
C VAL A 196 -14.48 1.58 -9.22
N LYS A 197 -14.64 2.83 -8.76
CA LYS A 197 -13.99 4.00 -9.37
C LYS A 197 -12.46 3.93 -9.29
N ILE A 198 -11.89 3.46 -8.18
CA ILE A 198 -10.44 3.27 -8.03
C ILE A 198 -9.93 2.30 -9.09
N LYS A 199 -10.61 1.18 -9.32
CA LYS A 199 -10.24 0.22 -10.35
C LYS A 199 -10.22 0.86 -11.73
N LYS A 200 -11.31 1.55 -12.11
CA LYS A 200 -11.41 2.21 -13.40
C LYS A 200 -10.27 3.21 -13.62
N LEU A 201 -10.02 4.08 -12.63
CA LEU A 201 -8.92 5.05 -12.68
C LEU A 201 -7.56 4.35 -12.81
N ARG A 202 -7.33 3.27 -12.05
CA ARG A 202 -6.09 2.50 -12.16
C ARG A 202 -5.94 1.93 -13.57
N ASP A 203 -6.97 1.29 -14.11
CA ASP A 203 -6.93 0.69 -15.45
C ASP A 203 -6.62 1.74 -16.52
N GLU A 204 -7.24 2.93 -16.44
CA GLU A 204 -6.96 4.06 -17.33
C GLU A 204 -5.51 4.58 -17.20
N LEU A 205 -4.95 4.59 -15.98
CA LEU A 205 -3.56 5.02 -15.74
C LEU A 205 -2.52 4.00 -16.19
N THR A 206 -2.77 2.70 -16.00
CA THR A 206 -1.80 1.63 -16.31
C THR A 206 -1.89 1.16 -17.76
N HIS A 207 -3.06 1.32 -18.38
CA HIS A 207 -3.30 1.00 -19.79
C HIS A 207 -3.69 2.27 -20.54
N LEU A 208 -2.91 3.33 -20.33
CA LEU A 208 -3.16 4.64 -20.91
C LEU A 208 -3.26 4.53 -22.44
N LYS A 209 -4.42 4.89 -22.98
CA LYS A 209 -4.67 4.91 -24.43
C LYS A 209 -4.76 6.35 -24.88
N GLU A 210 -4.20 6.62 -26.06
CA GLU A 210 -4.44 7.89 -26.74
C GLU A 210 -5.91 7.95 -27.17
N MET A 211 -6.65 8.90 -26.63
CA MET A 211 -8.04 9.15 -27.01
C MET A 211 -8.20 10.63 -27.35
N ARG A 212 -8.26 10.94 -28.65
CA ARG A 212 -8.58 12.28 -29.15
C ARG A 212 -10.09 12.33 -29.35
N LYS A 213 -10.80 12.93 -28.39
CA LYS A 213 -12.25 13.14 -28.49
C LYS A 213 -12.56 14.45 -29.18
N ASP A 214 -11.92 15.53 -28.73
CA ASP A 214 -12.09 16.87 -29.27
C ASP A 214 -10.71 17.56 -29.39
N GLY A 215 -10.25 17.79 -30.62
CA GLY A 215 -8.98 18.50 -30.90
C GLY A 215 -7.71 17.63 -30.91
N PHE A 216 -6.56 18.28 -30.67
CA PHE A 216 -5.23 17.67 -30.85
C PHE A 216 -4.68 16.94 -29.62
N VAL A 217 -5.32 17.07 -28.46
CA VAL A 217 -4.85 16.49 -27.19
C VAL A 217 -5.40 15.07 -26.98
N ALA A 218 -4.55 14.15 -26.54
CA ALA A 218 -4.89 12.72 -26.44
C ALA A 218 -5.19 12.22 -25.02
N TYR A 219 -4.95 13.03 -24.00
CA TYR A 219 -4.96 12.62 -22.59
C TYR A 219 -5.76 13.56 -21.67
N GLU A 220 -6.57 14.44 -22.24
CA GLU A 220 -7.32 15.45 -21.49
C GLU A 220 -8.21 14.84 -20.39
N ASP A 221 -8.93 13.76 -20.70
CA ASP A 221 -9.81 13.09 -19.76
C ASP A 221 -9.09 12.64 -18.48
N ILE A 222 -7.97 11.93 -18.62
CA ILE A 222 -7.25 11.39 -17.46
C ILE A 222 -6.57 12.50 -16.65
N TYR A 223 -6.11 13.56 -17.32
CA TYR A 223 -5.55 14.74 -16.67
C TYR A 223 -6.60 15.45 -15.82
N ASN A 224 -7.80 15.67 -16.37
CA ASN A 224 -8.92 16.25 -15.64
C ASN A 224 -9.40 15.34 -14.49
N GLN A 225 -9.42 14.02 -14.69
CA GLN A 225 -9.78 13.09 -13.63
C GLN A 225 -8.79 13.16 -12.46
N ILE A 226 -7.48 13.20 -12.73
CA ILE A 226 -6.44 13.31 -11.69
C ILE A 226 -6.51 14.64 -10.93
N LEU A 227 -6.84 15.74 -11.59
CA LEU A 227 -6.98 17.04 -10.91
C LEU A 227 -8.12 17.02 -9.88
N ASN A 228 -9.23 16.38 -10.26
CA ASN A 228 -10.50 16.46 -9.55
C ASN A 228 -10.79 15.27 -8.61
N VAL A 229 -9.96 14.22 -8.64
CA VAL A 229 -10.17 13.05 -7.78
C VAL A 229 -9.95 13.36 -6.29
N ASP A 230 -10.86 12.88 -5.45
CA ASP A 230 -10.71 12.93 -4.00
C ASP A 230 -9.85 11.74 -3.51
N LEU A 231 -8.53 11.93 -3.54
CA LEU A 231 -7.55 10.92 -3.09
C LEU A 231 -7.74 10.55 -1.61
N LYS A 232 -8.13 11.51 -0.77
CA LYS A 232 -8.36 11.27 0.66
C LYS A 232 -9.53 10.32 0.86
N LYS A 233 -10.62 10.48 0.11
CA LYS A 233 -11.77 9.56 0.12
C LYS A 233 -11.37 8.19 -0.40
N ILE A 234 -10.56 8.10 -1.45
CA ILE A 234 -10.01 6.84 -1.97
C ILE A 234 -9.24 6.10 -0.88
N VAL A 235 -8.19 6.72 -0.32
CA VAL A 235 -7.30 6.10 0.66
C VAL A 235 -8.05 5.72 1.94
N ASN A 236 -8.97 6.56 2.41
CA ASN A 236 -9.79 6.23 3.58
C ASN A 236 -10.76 5.07 3.32
N THR A 237 -11.30 4.98 2.11
CA THR A 237 -12.19 3.86 1.73
C THR A 237 -11.44 2.54 1.67
N VAL A 238 -10.21 2.54 1.12
CA VAL A 238 -9.34 1.36 1.09
C VAL A 238 -9.03 0.88 2.50
N LYS A 239 -8.62 1.79 3.40
CA LYS A 239 -8.41 1.48 4.81
C LYS A 239 -9.66 0.88 5.45
N PHE A 240 -10.81 1.47 5.17
CA PHE A 240 -12.07 1.02 5.73
C PHE A 240 -12.41 -0.40 5.26
N TYR A 241 -12.30 -0.68 3.96
CA TYR A 241 -12.54 -2.01 3.40
C TYR A 241 -11.61 -3.08 4.01
N ILE A 242 -10.30 -2.80 4.05
CA ILE A 242 -9.32 -3.73 4.63
C ILE A 242 -9.64 -4.01 6.10
N ASN A 243 -9.92 -2.97 6.89
CA ASN A 243 -10.21 -3.12 8.32
C ASN A 243 -11.61 -3.70 8.60
N TYR A 244 -12.56 -3.55 7.67
CA TYR A 244 -13.87 -4.16 7.77
C TYR A 244 -13.77 -5.69 7.70
N HIS A 245 -12.97 -6.22 6.77
CA HIS A 245 -12.75 -7.66 6.66
C HIS A 245 -11.74 -8.18 7.71
N SER A 246 -10.63 -7.45 7.93
CA SER A 246 -9.57 -7.82 8.90
C SER A 246 -9.26 -6.64 9.84
N PRO A 247 -9.92 -6.57 11.01
CA PRO A 247 -9.78 -5.46 11.95
C PRO A 247 -8.33 -5.20 12.33
N LYS A 248 -7.98 -3.91 12.50
CA LYS A 248 -6.65 -3.45 12.96
C LYS A 248 -5.48 -3.74 12.00
N THR A 249 -5.73 -4.21 10.78
CA THR A 249 -4.69 -4.42 9.75
C THR A 249 -4.03 -3.10 9.34
N ILE A 250 -4.82 -2.05 9.11
CA ILE A 250 -4.30 -0.72 8.79
C ILE A 250 -4.44 0.19 10.01
N GLN A 251 -3.30 0.59 10.59
CA GLN A 251 -3.21 1.54 11.68
C GLN A 251 -2.28 2.70 11.27
N ASN A 252 -2.77 3.93 11.35
CA ASN A 252 -1.99 5.12 10.99
C ASN A 252 -1.51 5.80 12.26
N TYR A 253 -0.26 6.23 12.29
CA TYR A 253 0.26 7.03 13.40
C TYR A 253 -0.32 8.45 13.34
N ARG A 254 -0.81 8.94 14.48
CA ARG A 254 -1.08 10.37 14.64
C ARG A 254 0.24 11.07 14.88
N ARG A 255 0.56 12.07 14.07
CA ARG A 255 1.66 13.00 14.36
C ARG A 255 1.23 13.81 15.59
N ASN A 256 2.02 13.78 16.68
CA ASN A 256 1.73 14.59 17.85
C ASN A 256 1.80 16.09 17.46
N LYS A 257 0.69 16.82 17.60
CA LYS A 257 0.60 18.25 17.25
C LYS A 257 1.58 19.13 18.03
N LYS A 258 2.06 18.69 19.21
CA LYS A 258 3.00 19.45 20.05
C LYS A 258 4.37 19.66 19.38
N THR A 259 4.83 18.71 18.56
CA THR A 259 6.09 18.86 17.82
C THR A 259 5.96 19.88 16.68
N THR A 260 4.74 20.11 16.17
CA THR A 260 4.51 21.01 15.04
C THR A 260 4.61 22.50 15.41
N GLN A 261 4.32 22.90 16.65
CA GLN A 261 4.54 24.29 17.07
C GLN A 261 6.02 24.61 17.32
N GLN A 262 6.80 23.66 17.83
CA GLN A 262 8.26 23.82 17.96
C GLN A 262 9.00 23.65 16.62
N GLU A 263 8.55 22.74 15.74
CA GLU A 263 9.07 22.60 14.36
C GLU A 263 8.66 23.78 13.47
N ASN A 264 7.48 24.38 13.64
CA ASN A 264 7.09 25.58 12.88
C ASN A 264 7.75 26.88 13.41
N GLN A 265 8.23 26.90 14.67
CA GLN A 265 9.06 28.00 15.19
C GLN A 265 10.53 27.88 14.76
N LYS A 266 11.06 26.66 14.57
CA LYS A 266 12.24 26.44 13.74
C LYS A 266 11.84 26.54 12.27
N LYS A 267 11.57 27.77 11.81
CA LYS A 267 11.55 28.10 10.38
C LYS A 267 12.75 27.42 9.72
N LEU A 268 12.52 26.37 8.94
CA LEU A 268 13.41 26.01 7.85
C LEU A 268 13.42 27.23 6.94
N LYS A 269 14.36 28.15 7.17
CA LYS A 269 14.77 29.11 6.16
C LYS A 269 15.22 28.24 4.99
N VAL A 270 14.39 28.13 3.96
CA VAL A 270 14.82 27.65 2.66
C VAL A 270 15.74 28.74 2.13
N ILE A 271 17.04 28.57 2.36
CA ILE A 271 18.10 29.35 1.75
C ILE A 271 18.21 28.75 0.34
N SER A 272 17.85 29.56 -0.66
CA SER A 272 17.60 29.27 -2.09
C SER A 272 17.76 27.83 -2.61
N GLN A 273 16.74 27.36 -3.33
CA GLN A 273 16.74 26.07 -4.04
C GLN A 273 16.97 26.29 -5.54
N THR A 274 18.01 25.68 -6.10
CA THR A 274 18.23 25.60 -7.55
C THR A 274 18.18 24.15 -8.02
N PHE A 275 17.68 23.97 -9.24
CA PHE A 275 17.62 22.69 -9.93
C PHE A 275 18.64 22.72 -11.07
N GLY A 276 19.46 21.69 -11.16
CA GLY A 276 20.43 21.51 -12.23
C GLY A 276 20.55 20.04 -12.60
N GLU A 277 20.81 19.80 -13.88
CA GLU A 277 21.13 18.48 -14.43
C GLU A 277 22.66 18.35 -14.40
N ASP A 278 23.18 17.29 -13.79
CA ASP A 278 24.62 17.04 -13.85
C ASP A 278 25.04 16.58 -15.26
N GLU A 279 26.34 16.53 -15.49
CA GLU A 279 26.97 16.13 -16.75
C GLU A 279 26.58 14.71 -17.24
N ASN A 280 25.82 13.95 -16.43
CA ASN A 280 25.28 12.63 -16.76
C ASN A 280 23.74 12.59 -16.85
N GLY A 281 23.06 13.73 -16.90
CA GLY A 281 21.59 13.77 -17.02
C GLY A 281 20.83 13.51 -15.71
N LYS A 282 21.50 13.58 -14.55
CA LYS A 282 20.88 13.29 -13.26
C LYS A 282 20.48 14.58 -12.56
N TYR A 283 19.19 14.69 -12.24
CA TYR A 283 18.66 15.80 -11.45
C TYR A 283 19.17 15.72 -10.02
N LEU A 284 20.00 16.70 -9.63
CA LEU A 284 20.51 16.83 -8.27
C LEU A 284 19.87 18.02 -7.56
N LYS A 285 19.67 17.85 -6.24
CA LYS A 285 19.10 18.87 -5.36
C LYS A 285 20.21 19.38 -4.45
N TYR A 286 20.60 20.64 -4.63
CA TYR A 286 21.61 21.29 -3.80
C TYR A 286 20.93 22.12 -2.71
N TYR A 287 21.53 22.15 -1.53
CA TYR A 287 21.17 23.03 -0.43
C TYR A 287 22.43 23.83 -0.08
N TYR A 288 22.34 25.15 -0.07
CA TYR A 288 23.43 26.03 0.34
C TYR A 288 23.08 26.66 1.69
N GLU A 289 24.09 26.81 2.54
CA GLU A 289 24.01 27.59 3.77
C GLU A 289 24.80 28.88 3.50
N ASP A 290 24.17 30.04 3.61
CA ASP A 290 24.88 31.33 3.49
C ASP A 290 25.85 31.45 4.67
N ILE A 291 27.14 31.58 4.39
CA ILE A 291 28.19 31.93 5.36
C ILE A 291 28.20 33.44 5.57
#